data_AF-A0A932SJB4-F1
#
_entry.id   AF-A0A932SJB4-F1
#
_cell.length_a   1.000
_cell.length_b   1.000
_cell.length_c   1.000
_cell.angle_alpha   90.00
_cell.angle_beta   90.00
_cell.angle_gamma   90.00
#
_symmetry.space_group_name_H-M   'P 1'
#
loop_
_entity.id
_entity.type
_entity.pdbx_description
1 polymer ?
#
loop_
_entity_poly.entity_id
_entity_poly.type
_entity_poly.pdbx_seq_one_letter_code
_entity_poly.pdbx_strand_id
1 'polypeptide(L)'
;MQSPSFSPPTESQKLDAEQNGDIAALCYVPLLAFFLIIARRQSGFVRFHGRQGIALSLLAIAFWVIPVVGKILELLILAAVACGFLLAAARQWKEVPVIGPLSRGHVVPALKQILLGFTMIALIVRVIRALRAKRKKMTPASVIDVAPASSPPIAQTSSPSSSFAGNSSAGILPKDLPS
;
A
#
# COMPACT_ATOMS: atom_id res chain seq x y z
N MET A 1 -23.02 -0.35 -26.82
CA MET A 1 -22.76 -1.11 -25.58
C MET A 1 -23.85 -0.72 -24.59
N GLN A 2 -24.80 -1.61 -24.32
CA GLN A 2 -25.79 -1.39 -23.27
C GLN A 2 -25.05 -1.35 -21.94
N SER A 3 -25.12 -0.22 -21.25
CA SER A 3 -24.72 -0.12 -19.84
C SER A 3 -25.49 -1.21 -19.08
N PRO A 4 -24.82 -2.08 -18.30
CA PRO A 4 -25.52 -3.12 -17.56
C PRO A 4 -26.54 -2.45 -16.65
N SER A 5 -27.83 -2.71 -16.89
CA SER A 5 -28.92 -2.23 -16.04
C SER A 5 -28.67 -2.76 -14.63
N PHE A 6 -28.45 -1.86 -13.66
CA PHE A 6 -28.27 -2.22 -12.26
C PHE A 6 -29.63 -2.67 -11.71
N SER A 7 -29.99 -3.93 -11.96
CA SER A 7 -31.12 -4.55 -11.29
C SER A 7 -30.79 -4.66 -9.81
N PRO A 8 -31.71 -4.29 -8.90
CA PRO A 8 -31.48 -4.46 -7.48
C PRO A 8 -31.21 -5.94 -7.17
N PRO A 9 -30.35 -6.25 -6.19
CA PRO A 9 -30.01 -7.62 -5.84
C PRO A 9 -31.27 -8.40 -5.43
N THR A 10 -31.36 -9.64 -5.89
CA THR A 10 -32.47 -10.54 -5.56
C THR A 10 -32.44 -10.89 -4.06
N GLU A 11 -33.58 -11.32 -3.51
CA GLU A 11 -33.63 -11.78 -2.11
C GLU A 11 -32.65 -12.93 -1.84
N SER A 12 -32.48 -13.84 -2.79
CA SER A 12 -31.47 -14.91 -2.70
C SER A 12 -30.03 -14.37 -2.64
N GLN A 13 -29.71 -13.29 -3.34
CA GLN A 13 -28.39 -12.66 -3.31
C GLN A 13 -28.13 -11.92 -2.00
N LYS A 14 -29.17 -11.32 -1.40
CA LYS A 14 -29.07 -10.70 -0.07
C LYS A 14 -28.80 -11.76 0.99
N LEU A 15 -29.57 -12.85 0.99
CA LEU A 15 -29.40 -13.97 1.92
C LEU A 15 -28.01 -14.62 1.79
N ASP A 16 -27.53 -14.84 0.56
CA ASP A 16 -26.18 -15.38 0.33
C ASP A 16 -25.09 -14.46 0.91
N ALA A 17 -25.22 -13.14 0.71
CA ALA A 17 -24.30 -12.16 1.29
C ALA A 17 -24.37 -12.11 2.82
N GLU A 18 -25.57 -12.23 3.40
CA GLU A 18 -25.75 -12.25 4.85
C GLU A 18 -25.07 -13.44 5.52
N GLN A 19 -25.22 -14.62 4.94
CA GLN A 19 -24.71 -15.88 5.47
C GLN A 19 -23.21 -16.09 5.21
N ASN A 20 -22.69 -15.54 4.11
CA ASN A 20 -21.32 -15.80 3.68
C ASN A 20 -20.41 -14.57 3.69
N GLY A 21 -20.86 -13.46 4.29
CA GLY A 21 -20.12 -12.20 4.43
C GLY A 21 -18.69 -12.37 4.94
N ASP A 22 -18.55 -13.03 6.09
CA ASP A 22 -17.26 -13.20 6.75
C ASP A 22 -16.31 -14.08 5.93
N ILE A 23 -16.85 -15.11 5.28
CA ILE A 23 -16.06 -16.02 4.44
C ILE A 23 -15.60 -15.31 3.16
N ALA A 24 -16.46 -14.47 2.58
CA ALA A 24 -16.10 -13.63 1.45
C ALA A 24 -15.02 -12.59 1.82
N ALA A 25 -15.05 -12.05 3.04
CA ALA A 25 -13.99 -11.16 3.52
C ALA A 25 -12.66 -11.90 3.69
N LEU A 26 -12.68 -13.13 4.22
CA LEU A 26 -11.50 -13.98 4.33
C LEU A 26 -10.87 -14.34 2.99
N CYS A 27 -11.62 -14.28 1.88
CA CYS A 27 -11.05 -14.44 0.54
C CYS A 27 -10.07 -13.34 0.13
N TYR A 28 -9.92 -12.25 0.89
CA TYR A 28 -8.88 -11.24 0.67
C TYR A 28 -7.55 -11.59 1.34
N VAL A 29 -7.47 -12.70 2.09
CA VAL A 29 -6.22 -13.25 2.60
C VAL A 29 -5.59 -14.13 1.51
N PRO A 30 -4.35 -13.87 1.06
CA PRO A 30 -3.85 -14.43 -0.20
C PRO A 30 -3.87 -15.95 -0.35
N LEU A 31 -3.41 -16.68 0.67
CA LEU A 31 -3.42 -18.15 0.65
C LEU A 31 -4.84 -18.69 0.86
N LEU A 32 -5.64 -18.03 1.69
CA LEU A 32 -6.98 -18.48 2.07
C LEU A 32 -7.99 -18.33 0.92
N ALA A 33 -7.80 -17.32 0.07
CA ALA A 33 -8.62 -17.06 -1.12
C ALA A 33 -8.82 -18.30 -2.00
N PHE A 34 -7.74 -19.04 -2.27
CA PHE A 34 -7.76 -20.24 -3.11
C PHE A 34 -8.52 -21.40 -2.45
N PHE A 35 -8.34 -21.62 -1.15
CA PHE A 35 -9.03 -22.70 -0.45
C PHE A 35 -10.51 -22.39 -0.25
N LEU A 36 -10.86 -21.14 0.11
CA LEU A 36 -12.23 -20.74 0.42
C LEU A 36 -13.14 -20.74 -0.82
N ILE A 37 -12.64 -20.35 -1.99
CA ILE A 37 -13.44 -20.41 -3.21
C ILE A 37 -13.82 -21.85 -3.59
N ILE A 38 -12.96 -22.83 -3.24
CA ILE A 38 -13.22 -24.26 -3.45
C ILE A 38 -14.15 -24.80 -2.37
N ALA A 39 -14.00 -24.37 -1.12
CA ALA A 39 -14.85 -24.77 -0.01
C ALA A 39 -16.29 -24.25 -0.14
N ARG A 40 -16.48 -23.03 -0.70
CA ARG A 40 -17.79 -22.36 -0.81
C ARG A 40 -18.21 -22.11 -2.26
N ARG A 41 -18.04 -23.11 -3.14
CA ARG A 41 -18.37 -23.00 -4.58
C ARG A 41 -19.84 -22.67 -4.87
N GLN A 42 -20.74 -22.97 -3.94
CA GLN A 42 -22.18 -22.72 -4.08
C GLN A 42 -22.57 -21.26 -3.83
N SER A 43 -21.75 -20.49 -3.10
CA SER A 43 -22.04 -19.07 -2.83
C SER A 43 -21.59 -18.21 -4.00
N GLY A 44 -22.52 -17.46 -4.56
CA GLY A 44 -22.21 -16.45 -5.57
C GLY A 44 -21.37 -15.31 -4.96
N PHE A 45 -21.69 -14.93 -3.72
CA PHE A 45 -21.03 -13.83 -3.01
C PHE A 45 -19.56 -14.14 -2.73
N VAL A 46 -19.28 -15.34 -2.21
CA VAL A 46 -17.90 -15.80 -1.97
C VAL A 46 -17.14 -15.93 -3.28
N ARG A 47 -17.76 -16.41 -4.36
CA ARG A 47 -17.10 -16.46 -5.68
C ARG A 47 -16.77 -15.08 -6.23
N PHE A 48 -17.64 -14.10 -6.00
CA PHE A 48 -17.44 -12.73 -6.47
C PHE A 48 -16.24 -12.05 -5.78
N HIS A 49 -16.18 -12.09 -4.45
CA HIS A 49 -15.04 -11.55 -3.70
C HIS A 49 -13.79 -12.44 -3.82
N GLY A 50 -13.97 -13.76 -3.87
CA GLY A 50 -12.90 -14.74 -4.08
C GLY A 50 -12.11 -14.51 -5.36
N ARG A 51 -12.78 -14.26 -6.49
CA ARG A 51 -12.10 -13.95 -7.75
C ARG A 51 -11.29 -12.65 -7.67
N GLN A 52 -11.78 -11.65 -6.96
CA GLN A 52 -11.07 -10.38 -6.75
C GLN A 52 -9.86 -10.56 -5.82
N GLY A 53 -10.02 -11.29 -4.72
CA GLY A 53 -8.95 -11.62 -3.78
C GLY A 53 -7.83 -12.43 -4.43
N ILE A 54 -8.17 -13.44 -5.24
CA ILE A 54 -7.19 -14.20 -6.03
C ILE A 54 -6.46 -13.30 -7.03
N ALA A 55 -7.17 -12.45 -7.77
CA ALA A 55 -6.55 -11.53 -8.72
C ALA A 55 -5.56 -10.59 -8.02
N LEU A 56 -5.93 -10.02 -6.88
CA LEU A 56 -5.06 -9.18 -6.05
C LEU A 56 -3.83 -9.94 -5.52
N SER A 57 -4.02 -11.20 -5.12
CA SER A 57 -2.95 -12.05 -4.61
C SER A 57 -1.92 -12.39 -5.67
N LEU A 58 -2.38 -12.74 -6.87
CA LEU A 58 -1.51 -12.98 -8.02
C LEU A 58 -0.77 -11.71 -8.42
N LEU A 59 -1.43 -10.55 -8.35
CA LEU A 59 -0.82 -9.27 -8.65
C LEU A 59 0.26 -8.91 -7.62
N ALA A 60 0.01 -9.17 -6.33
CA ALA A 60 0.99 -8.98 -5.27
C ALA A 60 2.26 -9.82 -5.51
N ILE A 61 2.07 -11.10 -5.83
CA ILE A 61 3.18 -12.03 -6.14
C ILE A 61 3.96 -11.55 -7.37
N ALA A 62 3.25 -11.13 -8.44
CA ALA A 62 3.88 -10.67 -9.67
C ALA A 62 4.73 -9.40 -9.47
N PHE A 63 4.35 -8.50 -8.56
CA PHE A 63 5.10 -7.27 -8.31
C PHE A 63 6.17 -7.38 -7.24
N TRP A 64 6.18 -8.46 -6.46
CA TRP A 64 7.20 -8.70 -5.44
C TRP A 64 8.62 -8.71 -6.02
N VAL A 65 8.80 -9.14 -7.28
CA VAL A 65 10.10 -9.25 -7.95
C VAL A 65 10.67 -7.93 -8.46
N ILE A 66 9.88 -6.84 -8.50
CA ILE A 66 10.31 -5.56 -9.07
C ILE A 66 10.80 -4.63 -7.94
N PRO A 67 12.10 -4.30 -7.85
CA PRO A 67 12.62 -3.42 -6.80
C PRO A 67 12.08 -1.99 -6.94
N VAL A 68 11.88 -1.31 -5.80
CA VAL A 68 11.38 0.08 -5.66
C VAL A 68 9.93 0.29 -6.16
N VAL A 69 9.62 0.02 -7.43
CA VAL A 69 8.27 0.21 -7.97
C VAL A 69 7.29 -0.83 -7.41
N GLY A 70 7.76 -2.06 -7.21
CA GLY A 70 6.98 -3.11 -6.56
C GLY A 70 6.51 -2.70 -5.16
N LYS A 71 7.30 -1.93 -4.40
CA LYS A 71 6.93 -1.49 -3.04
C LYS A 71 5.81 -0.46 -3.02
N ILE A 72 5.80 0.49 -3.96
CA ILE A 72 4.69 1.44 -4.10
C ILE A 72 3.42 0.72 -4.54
N LEU A 73 3.56 -0.22 -5.47
CA LEU A 73 2.42 -0.97 -6.00
C LEU A 73 1.87 -1.98 -5.00
N GLU A 74 2.73 -2.58 -4.16
CA GLU A 74 2.38 -3.42 -3.03
C GLU A 74 1.51 -2.65 -2.01
N LEU A 75 1.85 -1.38 -1.74
CA LEU A 75 1.02 -0.53 -0.87
C LEU A 75 -0.37 -0.25 -1.48
N LEU A 76 -0.44 -0.02 -2.80
CA LEU A 76 -1.72 0.14 -3.50
C LEU A 76 -2.55 -1.15 -3.49
N ILE A 77 -1.91 -2.31 -3.66
CA ILE A 77 -2.55 -3.61 -3.58
C ILE A 77 -3.06 -3.88 -2.17
N LEU A 78 -2.29 -3.54 -1.13
CA LEU A 78 -2.72 -3.67 0.25
C LEU A 78 -3.94 -2.79 0.55
N ALA A 79 -3.97 -1.55 0.05
CA ALA A 79 -5.14 -0.69 0.16
C ALA A 79 -6.36 -1.28 -0.56
N ALA A 80 -6.16 -1.87 -1.75
CA ALA A 80 -7.21 -2.54 -2.49
C ALA A 80 -7.74 -3.79 -1.77
N VAL A 81 -6.87 -4.58 -1.15
CA VAL A 81 -7.21 -5.71 -0.28
C VAL A 81 -8.07 -5.25 0.89
N ALA A 82 -7.66 -4.19 1.59
CA ALA A 82 -8.42 -3.63 2.72
C ALA A 82 -9.80 -3.12 2.29
N CYS A 83 -9.89 -2.39 1.18
CA CYS A 83 -11.16 -1.95 0.61
C CYS A 83 -12.08 -3.13 0.26
N GLY A 84 -11.55 -4.15 -0.39
CA GLY A 84 -12.32 -5.35 -0.73
C GLY A 84 -12.80 -6.13 0.48
N PHE A 85 -11.95 -6.28 1.49
CA PHE A 85 -12.30 -6.88 2.77
C PHE A 85 -13.47 -6.15 3.43
N LEU A 86 -13.40 -4.81 3.53
CA LEU A 86 -14.46 -3.99 4.13
C LEU A 86 -15.78 -4.08 3.35
N LEU A 87 -15.72 -4.09 2.02
CA LEU A 87 -16.92 -4.25 1.17
C LEU A 87 -17.57 -5.63 1.35
N ALA A 88 -16.77 -6.68 1.43
CA ALA A 88 -17.25 -8.04 1.67
C ALA A 88 -17.87 -8.17 3.08
N ALA A 89 -17.20 -7.63 4.10
CA ALA A 89 -17.71 -7.60 5.48
C ALA A 89 -19.01 -6.79 5.60
N ALA A 90 -19.13 -5.71 4.82
CA ALA A 90 -20.35 -4.92 4.68
C ALA A 90 -21.43 -5.57 3.79
N ARG A 91 -21.21 -6.82 3.33
CA ARG A 91 -22.15 -7.60 2.51
C ARG A 91 -22.50 -6.94 1.18
N GLN A 92 -21.56 -6.15 0.63
CA GLN A 92 -21.76 -5.41 -0.61
C GLN A 92 -21.17 -6.13 -1.81
N TRP A 93 -21.98 -6.35 -2.85
CA TRP A 93 -21.57 -6.88 -4.16
C TRP A 93 -20.84 -5.81 -4.99
N LYS A 94 -19.77 -5.25 -4.44
CA LYS A 94 -19.02 -4.15 -5.04
C LYS A 94 -17.61 -4.58 -5.40
N GLU A 95 -17.19 -4.14 -6.58
CA GLU A 95 -15.83 -4.38 -7.05
C GLU A 95 -14.86 -3.40 -6.41
N VAL A 96 -13.66 -3.91 -6.10
CA VAL A 96 -12.56 -3.06 -5.67
C VAL A 96 -12.13 -2.18 -6.86
N PRO A 97 -11.96 -0.86 -6.67
CA PRO A 97 -11.48 0.03 -7.72
C PRO A 97 -10.17 -0.51 -8.31
N VAL A 98 -10.01 -0.39 -9.63
CA VAL A 98 -8.86 -0.88 -10.42
C VAL A 98 -8.84 -2.40 -10.72
N ILE A 99 -9.51 -3.26 -9.93
CA ILE A 99 -9.47 -4.74 -10.13
C ILE A 99 -10.67 -5.32 -10.88
N GLY A 100 -11.80 -4.61 -10.94
CA GLY A 100 -13.02 -5.05 -11.64
C GLY A 100 -12.79 -5.64 -13.04
N PRO A 101 -11.96 -5.03 -13.91
CA PRO A 101 -11.65 -5.60 -15.23
C PRO A 101 -10.82 -6.90 -15.16
N LEU A 102 -9.87 -7.02 -14.22
CA LEU A 102 -9.06 -8.23 -14.04
C LEU A 102 -9.92 -9.40 -13.54
N SER A 103 -10.80 -9.18 -12.57
CA SER A 103 -11.61 -10.24 -11.97
C SER A 103 -12.61 -10.86 -12.96
N ARG A 104 -13.08 -10.07 -13.93
CA ARG A 104 -13.97 -10.49 -15.02
C ARG A 104 -13.27 -11.21 -16.19
N GLY A 105 -11.95 -11.38 -16.14
CA GLY A 105 -11.19 -12.05 -17.21
C GLY A 105 -10.80 -11.15 -18.39
N HIS A 106 -10.95 -9.83 -18.28
CA HIS A 106 -10.43 -8.88 -19.26
C HIS A 106 -8.94 -8.58 -18.97
N VAL A 107 -8.13 -9.65 -18.92
CA VAL A 107 -6.75 -9.61 -18.45
C VAL A 107 -5.88 -8.75 -19.36
N VAL A 108 -6.09 -8.81 -20.68
CA VAL A 108 -5.29 -8.08 -21.68
C VAL A 108 -5.45 -6.55 -21.57
N PRO A 109 -6.65 -5.96 -21.57
CA PRO A 109 -6.81 -4.51 -21.42
C PRO A 109 -6.40 -4.02 -20.03
N ALA A 110 -6.66 -4.79 -18.98
CA ALA A 110 -6.18 -4.50 -17.63
C ALA A 110 -4.64 -4.46 -17.56
N LEU A 111 -3.98 -5.47 -18.12
CA LEU A 111 -2.53 -5.54 -18.18
C LEU A 111 -1.95 -4.39 -19.02
N LYS A 112 -2.60 -4.03 -20.13
CA LYS A 112 -2.24 -2.83 -20.92
C LYS A 112 -2.35 -1.56 -20.09
N GLN A 113 -3.39 -1.37 -19.28
CA GLN A 113 -3.51 -0.19 -18.42
C GLN A 113 -2.45 -0.14 -17.32
N ILE A 114 -2.17 -1.28 -16.70
CA ILE A 114 -1.07 -1.41 -15.73
C ILE A 114 0.26 -1.03 -16.41
N LEU A 115 0.55 -1.62 -17.58
CA LEU A 115 1.77 -1.34 -18.34
C LEU A 115 1.86 0.13 -18.79
N LEU A 116 0.76 0.74 -19.22
CA LEU A 116 0.67 2.17 -19.52
C LEU A 116 0.94 3.05 -18.28
N GLY A 117 0.46 2.63 -17.11
CA GLY A 117 0.81 3.27 -15.84
C GLY A 117 2.32 3.24 -15.59
N PHE A 118 2.97 2.10 -15.81
CA PHE A 118 4.42 1.96 -15.70
C PHE A 118 5.19 2.84 -16.68
N THR A 119 4.77 2.90 -17.96
CA THR A 119 5.45 3.74 -18.96
C THR A 119 5.31 5.23 -18.64
N MET A 120 4.15 5.66 -18.14
CA MET A 120 3.93 7.03 -17.68
C MET A 120 4.78 7.38 -16.47
N ILE A 121 4.85 6.51 -15.46
CA ILE A 121 5.72 6.71 -14.28
C ILE A 121 7.19 6.78 -14.70
N ALA A 122 7.64 5.88 -15.58
CA ALA A 122 9.01 5.90 -16.10
C ALA A 122 9.33 7.19 -16.86
N LEU A 123 8.38 7.70 -17.64
CA LEU A 123 8.51 8.98 -18.34
C LEU A 123 8.64 10.14 -17.34
N ILE A 124 7.79 10.19 -16.31
CA ILE A 124 7.87 11.22 -15.26
C ILE A 124 9.23 11.20 -14.56
N VAL A 125 9.73 10.01 -14.18
CA VAL A 125 11.05 9.87 -13.56
C VAL A 125 12.17 10.34 -14.51
N ARG A 126 12.08 10.03 -15.80
CA ARG A 126 13.04 10.52 -16.81
C ARG A 126 13.02 12.04 -16.92
N VAL A 127 11.84 12.66 -16.93
CA VAL A 127 11.68 14.12 -16.95
C VAL A 127 12.29 14.75 -15.69
N ILE A 128 11.97 14.23 -14.50
CA ILE A 128 12.54 14.71 -13.23
C ILE A 128 14.07 14.61 -13.24
N ARG A 129 14.63 13.49 -13.72
CA ARG A 129 16.10 13.32 -13.84
C ARG A 129 16.71 14.32 -14.81
N ALA A 130 16.08 14.55 -15.97
CA ALA A 130 16.55 15.53 -16.96
C ALA A 130 16.53 16.96 -16.39
N LEU A 131 15.47 17.34 -15.67
CA LEU A 131 15.37 18.63 -15.00
C LEU A 131 16.43 18.80 -13.90
N ARG A 132 16.68 17.77 -13.07
CA ARG A 132 17.75 17.80 -12.07
C ARG A 132 19.14 17.94 -12.70
N ALA A 133 19.40 17.22 -13.80
CA ALA A 133 20.67 17.33 -14.53
C ALA A 133 20.88 18.73 -15.12
N LYS A 134 19.81 19.35 -15.64
CA LYS A 134 19.83 20.73 -16.14
C LYS A 134 20.10 21.74 -15.00
N ARG A 135 19.51 21.53 -13.81
CA ARG A 135 19.74 22.38 -12.63
C ARG A 135 21.19 22.37 -12.14
N LYS A 136 21.85 21.19 -12.13
CA LYS A 136 23.28 21.08 -11.77
C LYS A 136 24.20 21.86 -12.73
N LYS A 137 23.85 21.96 -14.02
CA LYS A 137 24.63 22.76 -14.99
C LYS A 137 24.46 24.28 -14.82
N MET A 138 23.40 24.73 -14.13
CA MET A 138 23.06 26.14 -13.94
C MET A 138 23.37 26.64 -12.52
N THR A 139 24.20 25.93 -11.76
CA THR A 139 24.82 26.50 -10.56
C THR A 139 26.27 26.84 -10.94
N PRO A 140 26.54 28.02 -11.53
CA PRO A 140 27.91 28.49 -11.64
C PRO A 140 28.45 28.59 -10.21
N ALA A 141 29.66 28.06 -10.02
CA ALA A 141 30.47 28.39 -8.86
C ALA A 141 30.77 29.89 -8.92
N SER A 142 29.89 30.71 -8.34
CA SER A 142 30.23 32.05 -7.89
C SER A 142 29.82 32.15 -6.41
N VAL A 143 30.38 31.24 -5.60
CA VAL A 143 30.69 31.62 -4.23
C VAL A 143 31.80 32.64 -4.38
N ILE A 144 31.41 33.90 -4.23
CA ILE A 144 32.28 35.05 -4.12
C ILE A 144 33.36 34.68 -3.10
N ASP A 145 34.62 34.71 -3.53
CA ASP A 145 35.78 34.79 -2.65
C ASP A 145 35.65 36.07 -1.82
N VAL A 146 34.92 36.00 -0.70
CA VAL A 146 34.99 37.02 0.33
C VAL A 146 36.27 36.73 1.09
N ALA A 147 37.30 37.51 0.75
CA ALA A 147 38.59 37.55 1.43
C ALA A 147 38.41 37.53 2.97
N PRO A 148 39.26 36.81 3.71
CA PRO A 148 39.15 36.74 5.16
C PRO A 148 39.45 38.11 5.77
N ALA A 149 38.40 38.77 6.28
CA ALA A 149 38.55 39.90 7.18
C ALA A 149 39.21 39.38 8.48
N SER A 150 40.45 39.81 8.70
CA SER A 150 41.20 39.64 9.94
C SER A 150 40.36 40.06 11.15
N SER A 151 40.03 39.11 12.02
CA SER A 151 39.44 39.38 13.33
C SER A 151 40.53 39.33 14.41
N PRO A 152 40.48 40.22 15.43
CA PRO A 152 41.49 40.33 16.49
C PRO A 152 41.42 39.17 17.50
N PRO A 153 42.46 38.99 18.34
CA PRO A 153 42.60 37.82 19.20
C PRO A 153 41.59 37.86 20.35
N ILE A 154 40.70 36.86 20.40
CA ILE A 154 39.84 36.63 21.57
C ILE A 154 40.59 35.71 22.53
N ALA A 155 40.78 36.24 23.73
CA ALA A 155 41.45 35.62 24.84
C ALA A 155 40.84 34.26 25.21
N GLN A 156 41.74 33.30 25.43
CA GLN A 156 41.46 32.04 26.10
C GLN A 156 41.04 32.34 27.55
N THR A 157 39.82 31.95 27.93
CA THR A 157 39.48 31.71 29.33
C THR A 157 39.16 30.23 29.50
N SER A 158 39.83 29.66 30.48
CA SER A 158 39.95 28.24 30.77
C SER A 158 39.00 27.84 31.91
N SER A 159 38.53 26.58 31.82
CA SER A 159 38.12 25.71 32.93
C SER A 159 36.69 25.89 33.50
N PRO A 160 36.14 24.94 34.28
CA PRO A 160 36.38 23.48 34.35
C PRO A 160 35.08 22.63 34.29
N SER A 161 35.31 21.32 34.18
CA SER A 161 34.48 20.18 34.57
C SER A 161 33.32 20.41 35.56
N SER A 162 32.15 19.83 35.26
CA SER A 162 31.34 19.19 36.30
C SER A 162 30.70 17.90 35.76
N SER A 163 31.17 16.81 36.35
CA SER A 163 30.52 15.50 36.40
C SER A 163 29.15 15.63 37.06
N PHE A 164 28.09 15.15 36.41
CA PHE A 164 26.84 14.82 37.10
C PHE A 164 26.59 13.32 37.00
N ALA A 165 27.00 12.65 38.08
CA ALA A 165 26.61 11.30 38.44
C ALA A 165 25.31 11.37 39.25
N GLY A 166 24.46 10.35 39.10
CA GLY A 166 23.30 10.08 39.95
C GLY A 166 21.97 10.22 39.20
N ASN A 167 20.96 9.37 39.39
CA ASN A 167 20.81 8.34 40.39
C ASN A 167 19.67 7.36 40.00
N SER A 168 19.75 6.19 40.62
CA SER A 168 18.83 5.06 40.69
C SER A 168 17.35 5.40 40.88
N SER A 169 16.46 4.51 40.39
CA SER A 169 15.29 3.92 41.10
C SER A 169 14.59 2.96 40.11
N ALA A 170 14.59 1.63 40.25
CA ALA A 170 14.07 0.77 41.33
C ALA A 170 12.54 0.90 41.54
N GLY A 171 11.82 -0.12 41.07
CA GLY A 171 10.42 -0.46 41.35
C GLY A 171 10.05 -1.61 40.42
N ILE A 172 10.05 -2.89 40.80
CA ILE A 172 9.31 -3.59 41.86
C ILE A 172 7.82 -3.21 41.85
N LEU A 173 6.97 -4.05 41.24
CA LEU A 173 6.25 -5.09 41.99
C LEU A 173 5.48 -6.08 41.06
N PRO A 174 5.29 -7.34 41.48
CA PRO A 174 4.65 -8.42 40.71
C PRO A 174 3.19 -8.69 41.13
N LYS A 175 2.58 -9.66 40.42
CA LYS A 175 1.54 -10.64 40.83
C LYS A 175 0.33 -10.11 41.62
N ASP A 176 -0.88 -10.31 41.07
CA ASP A 176 -1.91 -11.14 41.72
C ASP A 176 -3.12 -11.43 40.81
N LEU A 177 -3.61 -12.66 40.97
CA LEU A 177 -4.79 -13.34 40.39
C LEU A 177 -6.09 -12.95 41.16
N PRO A 178 -7.33 -13.27 40.73
CA PRO A 178 -7.90 -14.64 40.85
C PRO A 178 -8.83 -15.07 39.68
N SER A 179 -8.80 -16.37 39.33
CA SER A 179 -9.84 -17.43 39.54
C SER A 179 -11.12 -17.27 38.74
#